data_AF-A0A920QUY1-F1
#
_entry.id   AF-A0A920QUY1-F1
#
_cell.length_a   1.000
_cell.length_b   1.000
_cell.length_c   1.000
_cell.angle_alpha   90.00
_cell.angle_beta   90.00
_cell.angle_gamma   90.00
#
_symmetry.space_group_name_H-M   'P 1'
#
loop_
_entity.id
_entity.type
_entity.pdbx_description
1 polymer ?
#
loop_
_entity_poly.entity_id
_entity_poly.type
_entity_poly.pdbx_seq_one_letter_code
_entity_poly.pdbx_strand_id
1 'polypeptide(L)'
;MEHGAREVYVRKTISARWPLISDYSRPKGAASDKDYVAMFSTTVGPGIRELADKWREEGRFLDSHIFQALALESAEAFAEVLHQQIRQMWGFGDSPNIPTQTYSEPNTGAQGIHSDIPHAPD
;
A
#
# COMPACT_ATOMS: atom_id res chain seq x y z
N MET A 1 40.47 -16.21 -37.35
CA MET A 1 40.63 -15.69 -35.97
C MET A 1 39.24 -15.58 -35.38
N GLU A 2 39.00 -16.34 -34.32
CA GLU A 2 37.68 -16.65 -33.76
C GLU A 2 36.84 -15.43 -33.36
N HIS A 3 35.55 -15.54 -33.63
CA HIS A 3 34.49 -14.78 -33.00
C HIS A 3 34.30 -15.25 -31.55
N GLY A 4 34.18 -14.31 -30.62
CA GLY A 4 33.85 -14.61 -29.22
C GLY A 4 33.04 -13.48 -28.61
N ALA A 5 31.76 -13.37 -28.98
CA ALA A 5 30.81 -12.56 -28.26
C ALA A 5 30.61 -13.19 -26.87
N ARG A 6 31.09 -12.53 -25.82
CA ARG A 6 30.84 -12.94 -24.44
C ARG A 6 29.48 -12.40 -24.02
N GLU A 7 28.49 -13.27 -24.04
CA GLU A 7 27.17 -13.01 -23.46
C GLU A 7 27.32 -12.97 -21.93
N VAL A 8 27.20 -11.78 -21.34
CA VAL A 8 27.24 -11.60 -19.88
C VAL A 8 25.85 -11.93 -19.34
N TYR A 9 25.68 -13.17 -18.89
CA TYR A 9 24.48 -13.59 -18.17
C TYR A 9 24.50 -12.95 -16.77
N VAL A 10 23.66 -11.91 -16.56
CA VAL A 10 23.39 -11.41 -15.21
C VAL A 10 22.53 -12.45 -14.50
N ARG A 11 23.17 -13.35 -13.73
CA ARG A 11 22.45 -14.24 -12.81
C ARG A 11 21.67 -13.38 -11.82
N LYS A 12 20.34 -13.42 -11.91
CA LYS A 12 19.47 -12.95 -10.83
C LYS A 12 19.59 -13.97 -9.69
N THR A 13 20.55 -13.76 -8.81
CA THR A 13 20.66 -14.52 -7.55
C THR A 13 19.38 -14.27 -6.78
N ILE A 14 18.53 -15.29 -6.73
CA ILE A 14 17.33 -15.31 -5.89
C ILE A 14 17.85 -15.34 -4.44
N SER A 15 17.92 -14.17 -3.80
CA SER A 15 18.25 -14.06 -2.39
C SER A 15 17.07 -14.61 -1.59
N ALA A 16 17.26 -15.73 -0.90
CA ALA A 16 16.25 -16.42 -0.09
C ALA A 16 15.97 -15.71 1.25
N ARG A 17 15.87 -14.39 1.26
CA ARG A 17 15.67 -13.59 2.48
C ARG A 17 14.50 -12.63 2.32
N TRP A 18 13.54 -12.71 3.25
CA TRP A 18 12.43 -11.76 3.34
C TRP A 18 12.95 -10.37 3.68
N PRO A 19 12.47 -9.31 3.00
CA PRO A 19 12.91 -7.94 3.29
C PRO A 19 12.42 -7.50 4.67
N LEU A 20 13.32 -6.90 5.45
CA LEU A 20 12.99 -6.22 6.71
C LEU A 20 12.81 -4.72 6.43
N ILE A 21 12.05 -4.01 7.29
CA ILE A 21 11.87 -2.55 7.12
C ILE A 21 13.21 -1.79 7.16
N SER A 22 14.18 -2.29 7.92
CA SER A 22 15.53 -1.71 8.00
C SER A 22 16.32 -1.83 6.70
N ASP A 23 15.95 -2.74 5.80
CA ASP A 23 16.65 -2.92 4.52
C ASP A 23 16.41 -1.74 3.57
N TYR A 24 15.36 -0.93 3.82
CA TYR A 24 15.09 0.31 3.12
C TYR A 24 15.84 1.51 3.69
N SER A 25 16.49 1.37 4.86
CA SER A 25 17.35 2.40 5.42
C SER A 25 18.80 2.20 4.98
N ARG A 26 19.49 3.31 4.75
CA ARG A 26 20.90 3.30 4.38
C ARG A 26 21.76 2.73 5.52
N PRO A 27 22.72 1.83 5.22
CA PRO A 27 23.62 1.30 6.23
C PRO A 27 24.54 2.38 6.78
N LYS A 28 24.92 2.24 8.05
CA LYS A 28 25.85 3.15 8.73
C LYS A 28 27.22 3.14 8.01
N GLY A 29 27.80 4.32 7.79
CA GLY A 29 29.12 4.47 7.15
C GLY A 29 29.12 4.47 5.62
N ALA A 30 27.95 4.55 4.98
CA ALA A 30 27.84 4.77 3.53
C ALA A 30 28.25 6.20 3.14
N ALA A 31 28.65 6.40 1.88
CA ALA A 31 29.27 7.64 1.37
C ALA A 31 28.48 8.95 1.56
N SER A 32 27.17 8.90 1.86
CA SER A 32 26.47 10.03 2.48
C SER A 32 25.77 9.57 3.76
N ASP A 33 25.99 10.32 4.83
CA ASP A 33 25.66 9.91 6.21
C ASP A 33 24.20 10.17 6.62
N LYS A 34 23.35 10.68 5.72
CA LYS A 34 21.99 11.09 6.06
C LYS A 34 20.96 10.26 5.33
N ASP A 35 20.07 9.68 6.12
CA ASP A 35 18.85 9.02 5.70
C ASP A 35 17.72 9.43 6.66
N TYR A 36 16.49 9.40 6.19
CA TYR A 36 15.35 9.96 6.92
C TYR A 36 14.17 9.00 6.93
N VAL A 37 13.45 8.98 8.06
CA VAL A 37 12.19 8.27 8.23
C VAL A 37 11.15 9.24 8.77
N ALA A 38 9.92 9.13 8.27
CA ALA A 38 8.77 9.88 8.77
C ALA A 38 7.83 8.94 9.50
N MET A 39 7.22 9.45 10.57
CA MET A 39 6.13 8.80 11.30
C MET A 39 5.08 9.85 11.63
N PHE A 40 3.82 9.49 11.53
CA PHE A 40 2.69 10.35 11.87
C PHE A 40 1.55 9.52 12.48
N SER A 41 0.62 10.20 13.13
CA SER A 41 -0.60 9.63 13.69
C SER A 41 -1.77 10.56 13.36
N THR A 42 -2.92 9.99 12.99
CA THR A 42 -4.13 10.74 12.63
C THR A 42 -5.28 10.39 13.56
N THR A 43 -6.15 11.38 13.79
CA THR A 43 -7.41 11.23 14.51
C THR A 43 -8.38 12.28 14.01
N VAL A 44 -9.68 11.97 14.01
CA VAL A 44 -10.74 12.94 13.76
C VAL A 44 -11.18 13.70 15.02
N GLY A 45 -10.54 13.43 16.15
CA GLY A 45 -10.81 14.06 17.43
C GLY A 45 -11.08 13.06 18.55
N PRO A 46 -11.00 13.50 19.82
CA PRO A 46 -11.38 12.68 20.96
C PRO A 46 -12.90 12.53 21.06
N GLY A 47 -13.41 11.62 21.89
CA GLY A 47 -14.84 11.54 22.21
C GLY A 47 -15.67 10.61 21.31
N ILE A 48 -15.07 10.07 20.25
CA ILE A 48 -15.79 9.18 19.30
C ILE A 48 -16.34 7.95 20.02
N ARG A 49 -15.51 7.33 20.87
CA ARG A 49 -15.88 6.10 21.58
C ARG A 49 -16.95 6.36 22.62
N GLU A 50 -16.79 7.42 23.40
CA GLU A 50 -17.70 7.82 24.46
C GLU A 50 -19.11 8.12 23.91
N LEU A 51 -19.19 8.86 22.80
CA LEU A 51 -20.47 9.16 22.15
C LEU A 51 -21.10 7.93 21.49
N ALA A 52 -20.29 7.09 20.85
CA ALA A 52 -20.77 5.84 20.26
C ALA A 52 -21.31 4.87 21.32
N ASP A 53 -20.64 4.75 22.47
CA ASP A 53 -21.09 3.93 23.59
C ASP A 53 -22.38 4.48 24.20
N LYS A 54 -22.49 5.81 24.37
CA LYS A 54 -23.74 6.44 24.80
C LYS A 54 -24.90 6.11 23.87
N TRP A 55 -24.73 6.24 22.54
CA TRP A 55 -25.78 5.90 21.58
C TRP A 55 -26.12 4.41 21.59
N ARG A 56 -25.14 3.55 21.81
CA ARG A 56 -25.36 2.11 21.98
C ARG A 56 -26.21 1.82 23.22
N GLU A 57 -25.95 2.47 24.34
CA GLU A 57 -26.72 2.34 25.59
C GLU A 57 -28.15 2.89 25.47
N GLU A 58 -28.35 3.92 24.66
CA GLU A 58 -29.67 4.47 24.31
C GLU A 58 -30.45 3.60 23.31
N GLY A 59 -29.90 2.45 22.89
CA GLY A 59 -30.53 1.55 21.90
C GLY A 59 -30.38 2.01 20.45
N ARG A 60 -29.59 3.07 20.18
CA ARG A 60 -29.32 3.63 18.86
C ARG A 60 -28.10 2.96 18.20
N PHE A 61 -28.19 1.64 18.01
CA PHE A 61 -27.08 0.81 17.52
C PHE A 61 -26.59 1.20 16.12
N LEU A 62 -27.51 1.46 15.18
CA LEU A 62 -27.16 1.83 13.81
C LEU A 62 -26.39 3.16 13.78
N ASP A 63 -26.88 4.17 14.50
CA ASP A 63 -26.22 5.48 14.58
C ASP A 63 -24.83 5.35 15.20
N SER A 64 -24.68 4.55 16.26
CA SER A 64 -23.40 4.26 16.90
C SER A 64 -22.40 3.60 15.94
N HIS A 65 -22.87 2.66 15.12
CA HIS A 65 -22.03 1.96 14.15
C HIS A 65 -21.61 2.87 13.00
N ILE A 66 -22.55 3.60 12.40
CA ILE A 66 -22.27 4.56 11.31
C ILE A 66 -21.28 5.62 11.79
N PHE A 67 -21.44 6.14 13.00
CA PHE A 67 -20.55 7.15 13.54
C PHE A 67 -19.12 6.65 13.74
N GLN A 68 -18.95 5.43 14.27
CA GLN A 68 -17.62 4.82 14.39
C GLN A 68 -16.98 4.54 13.03
N ALA A 69 -17.76 4.06 12.05
CA ALA A 69 -17.28 3.82 10.70
C ALA A 69 -16.81 5.13 10.05
N LEU A 70 -17.62 6.19 10.11
CA LEU A 70 -17.26 7.50 9.59
C LEU A 70 -15.99 8.05 10.23
N ALA A 71 -15.82 7.86 11.55
CA ALA A 71 -14.62 8.31 12.25
C ALA A 71 -13.36 7.57 11.79
N LEU A 72 -13.45 6.25 11.58
CA LEU A 72 -12.33 5.45 11.08
C LEU A 72 -11.95 5.85 9.64
N GLU A 73 -12.92 5.85 8.73
CA GLU A 73 -12.71 6.19 7.31
C GLU A 73 -12.16 7.61 7.15
N SER A 74 -12.63 8.55 7.98
CA SER A 74 -12.12 9.93 7.97
C SER A 74 -10.69 10.02 8.50
N ALA A 75 -10.31 9.21 9.51
CA ALA A 75 -8.95 9.17 10.02
C ALA A 75 -7.98 8.55 9.00
N GLU A 76 -8.43 7.53 8.26
CA GLU A 76 -7.70 6.92 7.14
C GLU A 76 -7.56 7.89 5.96
N ALA A 77 -8.64 8.58 5.58
CA ALA A 77 -8.59 9.60 4.54
C ALA A 77 -7.61 10.72 4.90
N PHE A 78 -7.57 11.14 6.17
CA PHE A 78 -6.60 12.13 6.62
C PHE A 78 -5.17 11.59 6.61
N ALA A 79 -4.96 10.32 6.96
CA ALA A 79 -3.66 9.67 6.87
C ALA A 79 -3.15 9.66 5.42
N GLU A 80 -4.02 9.37 4.45
CA GLU A 80 -3.64 9.38 3.03
C GLU A 80 -3.27 10.78 2.54
N VAL A 81 -4.07 11.80 2.89
CA VAL A 81 -3.75 13.20 2.53
C VAL A 81 -2.42 13.65 3.13
N LEU A 82 -2.17 13.35 4.42
CA LEU A 82 -0.88 13.67 5.05
C LEU A 82 0.28 12.91 4.41
N HIS A 83 0.07 11.64 4.09
CA HIS A 83 1.08 10.82 3.43
C HIS A 83 1.43 11.40 2.05
N GLN A 84 0.44 11.78 1.24
CA GLN A 84 0.63 12.48 -0.04
C GLN A 84 1.43 13.77 0.13
N GLN A 85 1.08 14.59 1.13
CA GLN A 85 1.79 15.84 1.41
C GLN A 85 3.26 15.60 1.79
N ILE A 86 3.54 14.58 2.60
CA ILE A 86 4.91 14.18 2.96
C ILE A 86 5.70 13.75 1.71
N ARG A 87 5.10 12.90 0.85
CA ARG A 87 5.72 12.47 -0.41
C ARG A 87 6.08 13.66 -1.28
N GLN A 88 5.18 14.63 -1.39
CA GLN A 88 5.39 15.85 -2.16
C GLN A 88 6.52 16.71 -1.57
N MET A 89 6.54 16.91 -0.25
CA MET A 89 7.60 17.68 0.43
C MET A 89 8.98 17.02 0.31
N TRP A 90 9.06 15.69 0.26
CA TRP A 90 10.32 14.97 0.09
C TRP A 90 10.75 14.84 -1.38
N GLY A 91 10.01 15.41 -2.31
CA GLY A 91 10.37 15.46 -3.73
C GLY A 91 10.04 14.21 -4.53
N PHE A 92 9.23 13.30 -3.98
CA PHE A 92 8.68 12.13 -4.67
C PHE A 92 7.15 12.17 -4.66
N GLY A 93 6.59 13.35 -4.91
CA GLY A 93 5.15 13.56 -5.01
C GLY A 93 4.52 12.67 -6.07
N ASP A 94 3.25 12.33 -5.86
CA ASP A 94 2.51 11.45 -6.74
C ASP A 94 2.33 12.07 -8.13
N SER A 95 2.40 11.22 -9.15
CA SER A 95 1.98 11.60 -10.50
C SER A 95 0.48 11.97 -10.47
N PRO A 96 0.03 12.98 -11.22
CA PRO A 96 -1.39 13.34 -11.29
C PRO A 96 -2.31 12.21 -11.79
N ASN A 97 -1.73 11.10 -12.25
CA ASN A 97 -2.42 9.93 -12.78
C ASN A 97 -2.41 8.73 -11.81
N ILE A 98 -2.10 8.92 -10.53
CA ILE A 98 -2.37 7.90 -9.49
C ILE A 98 -3.85 8.07 -9.10
N PRO A 99 -4.76 7.20 -9.57
CA PRO A 99 -6.13 7.26 -9.12
C PRO A 99 -6.13 6.92 -7.63
N THR A 100 -6.92 7.66 -6.84
CA THR A 100 -7.41 7.13 -5.55
C THR A 100 -7.88 5.71 -5.83
N GLN A 101 -7.36 4.72 -5.09
CA GLN A 101 -7.71 3.32 -5.34
C GLN A 101 -9.22 3.17 -5.18
N THR A 102 -9.92 3.26 -6.30
CA THR A 102 -11.36 3.31 -6.36
C THR A 102 -11.77 1.86 -6.40
N TYR A 103 -12.46 1.38 -5.37
CA TYR A 103 -13.05 0.04 -5.34
C TYR A 103 -14.20 0.01 -6.36
N SER A 104 -13.88 -0.04 -7.65
CA SER A 104 -14.84 -0.38 -8.70
C SER A 104 -15.03 -1.89 -8.67
N GLU A 105 -16.23 -2.30 -8.26
CA GLU A 105 -16.91 -3.61 -8.36
C GLU A 105 -16.11 -4.92 -8.60
N PRO A 106 -16.56 -6.05 -8.03
CA PRO A 106 -15.99 -7.35 -8.35
C PRO A 106 -16.05 -7.57 -9.86
N ASN A 107 -14.88 -7.85 -10.43
CA ASN A 107 -14.65 -8.18 -11.82
C ASN A 107 -15.66 -9.25 -12.29
N THR A 108 -16.83 -8.83 -12.79
CA THR A 108 -17.73 -9.66 -13.59
C THR A 108 -17.14 -9.72 -14.99
N GLY A 109 -15.93 -10.26 -15.04
CA GLY A 109 -15.13 -10.57 -16.20
C GLY A 109 -14.72 -12.02 -16.06
N ALA A 110 -15.70 -12.91 -15.92
CA ALA A 110 -15.53 -14.30 -16.34
C ALA A 110 -15.34 -14.29 -17.87
N GLN A 111 -14.17 -13.89 -18.34
CA GLN A 111 -13.67 -14.32 -19.63
C GLN A 111 -13.24 -15.76 -19.44
N GLY A 112 -13.98 -16.66 -20.09
CA GLY A 112 -13.76 -18.09 -20.03
C GLY A 112 -12.30 -18.41 -20.31
N ILE A 113 -11.71 -19.20 -19.41
CA ILE A 113 -10.52 -19.97 -19.71
C ILE A 113 -10.88 -20.95 -20.83
N HIS A 114 -10.60 -20.56 -22.08
CA HIS A 114 -10.55 -21.52 -23.18
C HIS A 114 -9.37 -22.45 -22.88
N SER A 115 -9.69 -23.68 -22.45
CA SER A 115 -8.72 -24.72 -22.19
C SER A 115 -8.20 -25.28 -23.51
N ASP A 116 -7.31 -24.54 -24.18
CA ASP A 116 -6.44 -25.11 -25.21
C ASP A 116 -5.24 -25.78 -24.53
N ILE A 117 -5.48 -27.00 -24.04
CA ILE A 117 -4.40 -27.93 -23.74
C ILE A 117 -4.07 -28.63 -25.07
N PRO A 118 -2.87 -28.44 -25.66
CA PRO A 118 -2.49 -29.21 -26.84
C PRO A 118 -2.41 -30.69 -26.48
N HIS A 119 -3.27 -31.49 -27.13
CA HIS A 119 -3.25 -32.94 -27.05
C HIS A 119 -1.97 -33.46 -27.72
N ALA A 120 -1.13 -34.16 -26.97
CA ALA A 120 0.01 -34.88 -27.53
C ALA A 120 -0.51 -36.06 -28.36
N PRO A 121 0.05 -36.33 -29.56
CA PRO A 121 -0.34 -37.48 -30.36
C PRO A 121 0.15 -38.79 -29.73
N ASP A 122 -0.69 -39.82 -29.83
CA ASP A 122 -0.43 -41.22 -29.43
C ASP A 122 0.78 -41.85 -30.14
#